data_AF-A0A0S7BQN3-F1
#
_entry.id   AF-A0A0S7BQN3-F1
#
_cell.length_a   1.000
_cell.length_b   1.000
_cell.length_c   1.000
_cell.angle_alpha   90.00
_cell.angle_beta   90.00
_cell.angle_gamma   90.00
#
_symmetry.space_group_name_H-M   'P 1'
#
loop_
_entity.id
_entity.type
_entity.pdbx_description
1 polymer ?
#
loop_
_entity_poly.entity_id
_entity_poly.type
_entity_poly.pdbx_seq_one_letter_code
_entity_poly.pdbx_strand_id
1 'polypeptide(L)'
;MNISALQRPGCNRQHFPPPAVIITVVSMIRIMNGRNQILFAFTALMILTLCACNTREDILKYAPVEVYADDTLLQLVEDKRAMIVIAHDDDMCGMAGTISLLNQRGWEIAVVSFSQSPERNAAQIEACRSILDTVMFVDLKPGQYRNDLDTVENAYYAIPRERFELVFNRELIETEYSRCIRAFNPSVIFTLDSEMGGYGHPEHVFISQMVIDLAMQQRITPALIYQSVYTDHMEQTIMERHAARMKSWGFPGDEWENAKATYGVSGMPEPDVQINISGEAGRKMDYLRSYNKREREILDFFIPFFEAYPAEEYFSVFDREFFRVIRM
;
A
#
# COMPACT_ATOMS: atom_id res chain seq x y z
N MET A 1 -0.75 0.02 -13.62
CA MET A 1 -0.31 -1.39 -13.46
C MET A 1 -0.80 -2.30 -14.60
N ASN A 2 0.00 -2.54 -15.66
CA ASN A 2 -0.35 -3.56 -16.66
C ASN A 2 0.34 -4.89 -16.28
N ILE A 3 -0.39 -5.72 -15.54
CA ILE A 3 0.10 -6.94 -14.89
C ILE A 3 -0.39 -8.15 -15.68
N SER A 4 0.08 -8.30 -16.91
CA SER A 4 0.11 -9.63 -17.51
C SER A 4 1.23 -10.48 -16.91
N ALA A 5 2.24 -9.87 -16.27
CA ALA A 5 3.46 -10.55 -15.80
C ALA A 5 3.42 -11.11 -14.35
N LEU A 6 2.56 -10.63 -13.44
CA LEU A 6 2.40 -11.23 -12.09
C LEU A 6 1.19 -12.17 -12.00
N GLN A 7 0.62 -12.59 -13.13
CA GLN A 7 -0.40 -13.65 -13.12
C GLN A 7 0.23 -14.94 -12.60
N ARG A 8 -0.28 -15.45 -11.48
CA ARG A 8 0.04 -16.79 -10.96
C ARG A 8 -0.05 -17.81 -12.10
N PRO A 9 0.99 -18.63 -12.35
CA PRO A 9 0.78 -19.89 -13.05
C PRO A 9 -0.11 -20.76 -12.16
N GLY A 10 -1.36 -20.97 -12.60
CA GLY A 10 -2.37 -21.89 -12.07
C GLY A 10 -2.13 -22.46 -10.67
N CYS A 11 -2.47 -21.72 -9.61
CA CYS A 11 -2.49 -22.28 -8.25
C CYS A 11 -3.90 -22.83 -7.96
N ASN A 12 -4.10 -24.10 -8.32
CA ASN A 12 -5.29 -24.86 -7.99
C ASN A 12 -5.19 -25.30 -6.51
N ARG A 13 -5.60 -24.45 -5.56
CA ARG A 13 -5.73 -24.83 -4.14
C ARG A 13 -7.19 -25.11 -3.79
N GLN A 14 -7.59 -26.35 -4.02
CA GLN A 14 -8.58 -27.02 -3.19
C GLN A 14 -7.99 -28.37 -2.76
N HIS A 15 -7.20 -28.36 -1.67
CA HIS A 15 -6.95 -29.60 -0.95
C HIS A 15 -8.15 -29.87 -0.05
N PHE A 16 -9.19 -30.46 -0.63
CA PHE A 16 -10.04 -31.34 0.15
C PHE A 16 -9.22 -32.60 0.48
N PRO A 17 -9.38 -33.20 1.68
CA PRO A 17 -8.75 -34.47 1.98
C PRO A 17 -9.20 -35.51 0.93
N PRO A 18 -8.32 -36.42 0.49
CA PRO A 18 -8.66 -37.41 -0.52
C PRO A 18 -9.88 -38.23 -0.05
N PRO A 19 -10.80 -38.62 -0.95
CA PRO A 19 -12.04 -39.33 -0.61
C PRO A 19 -11.85 -40.61 0.23
N ALA A 20 -10.65 -41.19 0.23
CA ALA A 20 -10.29 -42.35 1.04
C ALA A 20 -10.33 -42.09 2.58
N VAL A 21 -10.07 -40.85 3.03
CA VAL A 21 -10.08 -40.51 4.47
C VAL A 21 -11.52 -40.45 5.00
N ILE A 22 -12.46 -39.92 4.20
CA ILE A 22 -13.88 -39.77 4.58
C ILE A 22 -14.57 -41.13 4.68
N ILE A 23 -14.27 -42.07 3.77
CA ILE A 23 -14.89 -43.41 3.76
C ILE A 23 -14.47 -44.25 4.98
N THR A 24 -13.25 -44.06 5.49
CA THR A 24 -12.73 -44.84 6.63
C THR A 24 -13.38 -44.42 7.95
N VAL A 25 -13.64 -43.12 8.14
CA VAL A 25 -14.28 -42.59 9.36
C VAL A 25 -15.75 -42.98 9.46
N VAL A 26 -16.51 -42.94 8.35
CA VAL A 26 -17.93 -43.32 8.33
C VAL A 26 -18.13 -44.82 8.62
N SER A 27 -17.17 -45.65 8.20
CA SER A 27 -17.22 -47.11 8.42
C SER A 27 -16.98 -47.50 9.88
N MET A 28 -16.11 -46.78 10.59
CA MET A 28 -15.85 -47.04 12.02
C MET A 28 -17.02 -46.62 12.94
N ILE A 29 -17.75 -45.56 12.59
CA ILE A 29 -18.89 -45.07 13.38
C ILE A 29 -20.03 -46.11 13.43
N ARG A 30 -20.21 -46.94 12.39
CA ARG A 30 -21.26 -47.97 12.34
C ARG A 30 -21.07 -49.16 13.30
N ILE A 31 -19.87 -49.35 13.86
CA ILE A 31 -19.55 -50.52 14.71
C ILE A 31 -19.53 -50.16 16.21
N MET A 32 -19.65 -48.87 16.56
CA MET A 32 -19.54 -48.38 17.94
C MET A 32 -20.91 -48.21 18.60
N ASN A 33 -21.09 -48.70 19.84
CA ASN A 33 -22.31 -48.46 20.63
C ASN A 33 -22.51 -46.95 20.91
N GLY A 34 -23.75 -46.50 21.10
CA GLY A 34 -24.14 -45.08 21.10
C GLY A 34 -23.37 -44.14 22.05
N ARG A 35 -22.86 -44.63 23.19
CA ARG A 35 -21.97 -43.82 24.08
C ARG A 35 -20.60 -43.52 23.46
N ASN A 36 -20.06 -44.44 22.67
CA ASN A 36 -18.75 -44.28 22.04
C ASN A 36 -18.81 -43.42 20.77
N GLN A 37 -19.97 -43.39 20.10
CA GLN A 37 -20.20 -42.51 18.94
C GLN A 37 -20.18 -41.02 19.33
N ILE A 38 -20.79 -40.66 20.47
CA ILE A 38 -20.80 -39.29 20.97
C ILE A 38 -19.38 -38.84 21.36
N LEU A 39 -18.63 -39.69 22.06
CA LEU A 39 -17.25 -39.37 22.45
C LEU A 39 -16.34 -39.22 21.22
N PHE A 40 -16.48 -40.09 20.21
CA PHE A 40 -15.69 -40.01 18.98
C PHE A 40 -16.04 -38.76 18.15
N ALA A 41 -17.33 -38.39 18.07
CA ALA A 41 -17.75 -37.16 17.41
C ALA A 41 -17.20 -35.91 18.12
N PHE A 42 -17.20 -35.88 19.45
CA PHE A 42 -16.58 -34.80 20.23
C PHE A 42 -15.07 -34.73 20.01
N THR A 43 -14.36 -35.85 20.05
CA THR A 43 -12.91 -35.89 19.80
C THR A 43 -12.57 -35.50 18.37
N ALA A 44 -13.34 -35.95 17.37
CA ALA A 44 -13.16 -35.58 15.98
C ALA A 44 -13.46 -34.09 15.74
N LEU A 45 -14.49 -33.54 16.39
CA LEU A 45 -14.77 -32.10 16.36
C LEU A 45 -13.64 -31.30 17.02
N MET A 46 -13.10 -31.78 18.16
CA MET A 46 -11.99 -31.14 18.84
C MET A 46 -10.70 -31.18 18.00
N ILE A 47 -10.40 -32.32 17.36
CA ILE A 47 -9.27 -32.48 16.44
C ILE A 47 -9.48 -31.61 15.20
N LEU A 48 -10.69 -31.53 14.64
CA LEU A 48 -10.99 -30.63 13.52
C LEU A 48 -10.84 -29.15 13.91
N THR A 49 -11.22 -28.76 15.14
CA THR A 49 -10.97 -27.40 15.63
C THR A 49 -9.49 -27.12 15.90
N LEU A 50 -8.70 -28.14 16.29
CA LEU A 50 -7.26 -28.03 16.50
C LEU A 50 -6.46 -28.08 15.18
N CYS A 51 -6.94 -28.82 14.17
CA CYS A 51 -6.37 -28.84 12.82
C CYS A 51 -6.82 -27.64 11.97
N ALA A 52 -7.93 -26.99 12.35
CA ALA A 52 -8.34 -25.69 11.82
C ALA A 52 -7.66 -24.52 12.54
N CYS A 53 -6.61 -24.77 13.34
CA CYS A 53 -5.62 -23.74 13.67
C CYS A 53 -4.96 -23.29 12.37
N ASN A 54 -5.64 -22.36 11.68
CA ASN A 54 -5.08 -21.54 10.63
C ASN A 54 -3.72 -21.06 11.14
N THR A 55 -2.65 -21.50 10.49
CA THR A 55 -1.34 -20.88 10.64
C THR A 55 -1.41 -19.51 9.97
N ARG A 56 -2.18 -18.61 10.60
CA ARG A 56 -2.23 -17.21 10.25
C ARG A 56 -0.83 -16.68 10.54
N GLU A 57 -0.23 -16.07 9.53
CA GLU A 57 1.14 -15.60 9.65
C GLU A 57 1.25 -14.55 10.74
N ASP A 58 2.22 -14.71 11.65
CA ASP A 58 2.46 -13.76 12.72
C ASP A 58 2.90 -12.41 12.14
N ILE A 59 2.02 -11.41 12.24
CA ILE A 59 2.27 -10.05 11.72
C ILE A 59 3.11 -9.20 12.68
N LEU A 60 3.32 -9.63 13.92
CA LEU A 60 4.10 -8.86 14.91
C LEU A 60 5.55 -8.69 14.47
N LYS A 61 6.09 -9.63 13.70
CA LYS A 61 7.46 -9.54 13.17
C LYS A 61 7.65 -8.37 12.18
N TYR A 62 6.57 -7.83 11.63
CA TYR A 62 6.56 -6.68 10.72
C TYR A 62 6.22 -5.36 11.40
N ALA A 63 5.91 -5.38 12.70
CA ALA A 63 5.52 -4.19 13.43
C ALA A 63 6.71 -3.22 13.55
N PRO A 64 6.47 -1.90 13.52
CA PRO A 64 7.52 -0.93 13.79
C PRO A 64 8.05 -1.11 15.23
N VAL A 65 9.36 -1.24 15.37
CA VAL A 65 10.04 -1.36 16.67
C VAL A 65 10.66 -0.04 17.11
N GLU A 66 10.93 0.84 16.15
CA GLU A 66 11.40 2.19 16.35
C GLU A 66 10.28 3.10 16.86
N VAL A 67 10.69 4.17 17.54
CA VAL A 67 9.80 5.21 18.05
C VAL A 67 10.30 6.55 17.57
N TYR A 68 9.42 7.27 16.88
CA TYR A 68 9.68 8.62 16.38
C TYR A 68 8.84 9.64 17.15
N ALA A 69 9.12 10.93 16.97
CA ALA A 69 8.34 11.97 17.62
C ALA A 69 6.89 11.96 17.11
N ASP A 70 5.91 12.11 18.00
CA ASP A 70 4.52 12.31 17.57
C ASP A 70 4.40 13.62 16.78
N ASP A 71 3.62 13.62 15.70
CA ASP A 71 3.42 14.84 14.93
C ASP A 71 2.72 15.94 15.75
N THR A 72 3.34 17.11 15.78
CA THR A 72 2.78 18.33 16.38
C THR A 72 2.57 19.43 15.34
N LEU A 73 3.04 19.25 14.11
CA LEU A 73 3.09 20.30 13.10
C LEU A 73 1.75 20.50 12.41
N LEU A 74 0.99 19.44 12.15
CA LEU A 74 -0.34 19.54 11.54
C LEU A 74 -1.31 20.36 12.42
N GLN A 75 -1.08 20.39 13.74
CA GLN A 75 -1.90 21.21 14.65
C GLN A 75 -1.69 22.71 14.43
N LEU A 76 -0.48 23.12 14.03
CA LEU A 76 -0.07 24.51 13.84
C LEU A 76 -0.54 25.12 12.51
N VAL A 77 -0.95 24.29 11.54
CA VAL A 77 -1.42 24.75 10.23
C VAL A 77 -2.78 25.44 10.38
N GLU A 78 -2.93 26.71 10.02
CA GLU A 78 -4.22 27.41 10.13
C GLU A 78 -5.22 27.00 9.05
N ASP A 79 -4.78 26.97 7.79
CA ASP A 79 -5.60 26.56 6.65
C ASP A 79 -5.64 25.03 6.55
N LYS A 80 -6.72 24.40 6.99
CA LYS A 80 -6.84 22.93 7.10
C LYS A 80 -7.18 22.26 5.76
N ARG A 81 -6.30 22.44 4.76
CA ARG A 81 -6.42 21.85 3.41
C ARG A 81 -5.23 20.94 3.11
N ALA A 82 -5.49 19.64 2.98
CA ALA A 82 -4.46 18.66 2.66
C ALA A 82 -4.69 18.04 1.28
N MET A 83 -3.62 17.81 0.52
CA MET A 83 -3.72 17.10 -0.75
C MET A 83 -2.73 15.94 -0.81
N ILE A 84 -3.23 14.75 -1.15
CA ILE A 84 -2.41 13.61 -1.50
C ILE A 84 -2.03 13.73 -2.98
N VAL A 85 -0.73 13.69 -3.28
CA VAL A 85 -0.18 13.74 -4.64
C VAL A 85 0.66 12.50 -4.88
N ILE A 86 0.18 11.57 -5.69
CA ILE A 86 0.74 10.23 -5.86
C ILE A 86 0.69 9.81 -7.33
N ALA A 87 1.46 8.80 -7.73
CA ALA A 87 1.46 8.33 -9.11
C ALA A 87 0.23 7.45 -9.40
N HIS A 88 0.01 6.46 -8.53
CA HIS A 88 -1.08 5.49 -8.63
C HIS A 88 -2.08 5.68 -7.50
N ASP A 89 -3.29 5.19 -7.72
CA ASP A 89 -4.40 5.41 -6.82
C ASP A 89 -4.27 4.63 -5.50
N ASP A 90 -3.63 3.46 -5.53
CA ASP A 90 -3.36 2.59 -4.39
C ASP A 90 -2.18 3.03 -3.51
N ASP A 91 -1.32 3.94 -3.99
CA ASP A 91 -0.16 4.47 -3.24
C ASP A 91 -0.57 5.14 -1.91
N MET A 92 -1.80 5.67 -1.81
CA MET A 92 -2.32 6.30 -0.60
C MET A 92 -2.46 5.30 0.58
N CYS A 93 -2.34 3.98 0.34
CA CYS A 93 -2.47 2.97 1.40
C CYS A 93 -1.53 3.17 2.61
N GLY A 94 -0.34 3.75 2.38
CA GLY A 94 0.64 4.06 3.43
C GLY A 94 0.27 5.23 4.34
N MET A 95 -0.74 6.02 3.96
CA MET A 95 -1.15 7.24 4.65
C MET A 95 -2.68 7.34 4.90
N ALA A 96 -3.47 6.36 4.46
CA ALA A 96 -4.92 6.42 4.50
C ALA A 96 -5.49 6.57 5.93
N GLY A 97 -4.80 6.07 6.96
CA GLY A 97 -5.20 6.23 8.35
C GLY A 97 -5.07 7.68 8.80
N THR A 98 -3.91 8.31 8.53
CA THR A 98 -3.67 9.73 8.78
C THR A 98 -4.67 10.58 8.04
N ILE A 99 -4.92 10.29 6.76
CA ILE A 99 -5.91 11.01 5.96
C ILE A 99 -7.31 10.93 6.58
N SER A 100 -7.73 9.74 7.01
CA SER A 100 -9.01 9.58 7.71
C SER A 100 -9.07 10.40 9.00
N LEU A 101 -8.00 10.36 9.81
CA LEU A 101 -7.89 11.13 11.05
C LEU A 101 -8.01 12.64 10.81
N LEU A 102 -7.36 13.15 9.76
CA LEU A 102 -7.41 14.57 9.42
C LEU A 102 -8.80 14.99 8.93
N ASN A 103 -9.44 14.19 8.07
CA ASN A 103 -10.80 14.48 7.61
C ASN A 103 -11.79 14.51 8.79
N GLN A 104 -11.68 13.58 9.75
CA GLN A 104 -12.48 13.61 10.97
C GLN A 104 -12.23 14.88 11.82
N ARG A 105 -11.03 15.46 11.74
CA ARG A 105 -10.66 16.69 12.43
C ARG A 105 -11.00 17.96 11.64
N GLY A 106 -11.81 17.83 10.59
CA GLY A 106 -12.33 18.96 9.81
C GLY A 106 -11.36 19.51 8.78
N TRP A 107 -10.36 18.74 8.37
CA TRP A 107 -9.56 19.08 7.19
C TRP A 107 -10.36 18.80 5.92
N GLU A 108 -10.26 19.71 4.95
CA GLU A 108 -10.67 19.45 3.57
C GLU A 108 -9.52 18.71 2.87
N ILE A 109 -9.83 17.55 2.28
CA ILE A 109 -8.82 16.67 1.71
C ILE A 109 -9.14 16.31 0.26
N ALA A 110 -8.11 16.44 -0.58
CA ALA A 110 -8.14 15.94 -1.96
C ALA A 110 -7.04 14.90 -2.22
N VAL A 111 -7.24 14.05 -3.21
CA VAL A 111 -6.19 13.21 -3.81
C VAL A 111 -6.09 13.46 -5.30
N VAL A 112 -4.88 13.45 -5.85
CA VAL A 112 -4.62 13.41 -7.29
C VAL A 112 -3.64 12.29 -7.63
N SER A 113 -3.98 11.55 -8.68
CA SER A 113 -3.14 10.52 -9.30
C SER A 113 -3.32 10.49 -10.81
N PHE A 114 -2.52 9.69 -11.53
CA PHE A 114 -2.81 9.40 -12.93
C PHE A 114 -4.17 8.67 -13.06
N SER A 115 -4.94 9.02 -14.09
CA SER A 115 -6.15 8.29 -14.44
C SER A 115 -5.82 6.86 -14.87
N GLN A 116 -6.59 5.90 -14.38
CA GLN A 116 -6.59 4.52 -14.84
C GLN A 116 -7.83 4.26 -15.72
N SER A 117 -8.27 3.00 -15.84
CA SER A 117 -9.53 2.70 -16.52
C SER A 117 -10.73 3.34 -15.81
N PRO A 118 -11.85 3.62 -16.50
CA PRO A 118 -13.06 4.16 -15.87
C PRO A 118 -13.52 3.34 -14.66
N GLU A 119 -13.43 2.01 -14.74
CA GLU A 119 -13.79 1.10 -13.64
C GLU A 119 -12.84 1.27 -12.44
N ARG A 120 -11.54 1.43 -12.70
CA ARG A 120 -10.54 1.63 -11.66
C ARG A 120 -10.70 3.00 -10.99
N ASN A 121 -10.92 4.06 -11.78
CA ASN A 121 -11.18 5.40 -11.26
C ASN A 121 -12.47 5.44 -10.42
N ALA A 122 -13.53 4.75 -10.85
CA ALA A 122 -14.76 4.62 -10.07
C ALA A 122 -14.53 3.88 -8.74
N ALA A 123 -13.71 2.81 -8.74
CA ALA A 123 -13.33 2.11 -7.53
C ALA A 123 -12.54 3.01 -6.57
N GLN A 124 -11.64 3.86 -7.07
CA GLN A 124 -10.93 4.85 -6.26
C GLN A 124 -11.87 5.88 -5.63
N ILE A 125 -12.81 6.42 -6.41
CA ILE A 125 -13.81 7.37 -5.90
C ILE A 125 -14.63 6.73 -4.78
N GLU A 126 -15.05 5.48 -4.96
CA GLU A 126 -15.79 4.75 -3.92
C GLU A 126 -14.92 4.52 -2.68
N ALA A 127 -13.67 4.08 -2.85
CA ALA A 127 -12.73 3.84 -1.76
C ALA A 127 -12.51 5.07 -0.88
N CYS A 128 -12.35 6.23 -1.53
CA CYS A 128 -12.05 7.50 -0.87
C CYS A 128 -13.26 8.14 -0.18
N ARG A 129 -14.50 7.75 -0.53
CA ARG A 129 -15.73 8.45 -0.11
C ARG A 129 -15.84 8.66 1.40
N SER A 130 -15.27 7.77 2.21
CA SER A 130 -15.37 7.82 3.68
C SER A 130 -14.19 8.50 4.39
N ILE A 131 -13.14 8.87 3.66
CA ILE A 131 -11.88 9.36 4.25
C ILE A 131 -11.38 10.69 3.68
N LEU A 132 -11.90 11.16 2.55
CA LEU A 132 -11.56 12.45 1.96
C LEU A 132 -12.70 13.03 1.11
N ASP A 133 -12.57 14.29 0.69
CA ASP A 133 -13.64 15.07 0.08
C ASP A 133 -13.59 15.06 -1.46
N THR A 134 -12.39 15.06 -2.04
CA THR A 134 -12.21 15.21 -3.51
C THR A 134 -11.23 14.21 -4.09
N VAL A 135 -11.64 13.52 -5.15
CA VAL A 135 -10.74 12.68 -5.98
C VAL A 135 -10.55 13.35 -7.33
N MET A 136 -9.30 13.63 -7.69
CA MET A 136 -8.91 14.21 -8.97
C MET A 136 -8.04 13.21 -9.73
N PHE A 137 -8.11 13.30 -11.06
CA PHE A 137 -7.25 12.49 -11.93
C PHE A 137 -6.53 13.40 -12.94
N VAL A 138 -5.26 13.07 -13.20
CA VAL A 138 -4.52 13.57 -14.34
C VAL A 138 -4.85 12.68 -15.54
N ASP A 139 -5.58 13.23 -16.50
CA ASP A 139 -6.06 12.53 -17.71
C ASP A 139 -4.96 12.44 -18.77
N LEU A 140 -3.92 11.67 -18.45
CA LEU A 140 -2.81 11.34 -19.34
C LEU A 140 -2.74 9.83 -19.50
N LYS A 141 -2.77 9.36 -20.74
CA LYS A 141 -2.51 7.94 -21.04
C LYS A 141 -1.03 7.62 -20.81
N PRO A 142 -0.67 6.38 -20.43
CA PRO A 142 0.72 5.96 -20.22
C PRO A 142 1.70 6.41 -21.29
N GLY A 143 1.40 6.21 -22.59
CA GLY A 143 2.28 6.63 -23.68
C GLY A 143 2.40 8.15 -23.91
N GLN A 144 1.60 8.97 -23.22
CA GLN A 144 1.73 10.44 -23.28
C GLN A 144 2.72 10.96 -22.26
N TYR A 145 2.75 10.34 -21.06
CA TYR A 145 3.61 10.77 -19.98
C TYR A 145 4.90 9.96 -19.89
N ARG A 146 4.97 8.79 -20.53
CA ARG A 146 6.11 7.88 -20.48
C ARG A 146 6.52 7.37 -21.86
N ASN A 147 7.78 7.61 -22.22
CA ASN A 147 8.32 7.43 -23.57
C ASN A 147 8.91 6.04 -23.85
N ASP A 148 9.20 5.24 -22.83
CA ASP A 148 9.94 3.98 -22.96
C ASP A 148 9.05 2.73 -22.97
N LEU A 149 7.72 2.88 -22.86
CA LEU A 149 6.77 1.77 -22.68
C LEU A 149 6.80 0.71 -23.78
N ASP A 150 7.18 1.07 -25.01
CA ASP A 150 7.31 0.14 -26.12
C ASP A 150 8.67 -0.60 -26.14
N THR A 151 9.60 -0.18 -25.29
CA THR A 151 11.00 -0.66 -25.28
C THR A 151 11.41 -1.37 -24.00
N VAL A 152 10.58 -1.30 -22.95
CA VAL A 152 10.86 -1.92 -21.66
C VAL A 152 9.81 -2.97 -21.35
N GLU A 153 10.25 -4.16 -20.95
CA GLU A 153 9.36 -5.25 -20.53
C GLU A 153 8.70 -4.93 -19.17
N ASN A 154 9.48 -4.36 -18.24
CA ASN A 154 9.07 -4.07 -16.88
C ASN A 154 9.23 -2.58 -16.55
N ALA A 155 8.24 -1.77 -16.91
CA ALA A 155 8.25 -0.32 -16.68
C ALA A 155 8.29 0.08 -15.19
N TYR A 156 7.97 -0.85 -14.29
CA TYR A 156 7.98 -0.63 -12.84
C TYR A 156 9.36 -0.80 -12.20
N TYR A 157 10.35 -1.34 -12.92
CA TYR A 157 11.71 -1.43 -12.41
C TYR A 157 12.36 -0.05 -12.26
N ALA A 158 13.15 0.09 -11.20
CA ALA A 158 13.94 1.28 -10.97
C ALA A 158 14.81 1.60 -12.19
N ILE A 159 14.88 2.89 -12.53
CA ILE A 159 15.76 3.41 -13.56
C ILE A 159 16.60 4.54 -12.96
N PRO A 160 17.84 4.75 -13.41
CA PRO A 160 18.67 5.85 -12.91
C PRO A 160 17.99 7.21 -13.10
N ARG A 161 18.12 8.11 -12.12
CA ARG A 161 17.43 9.42 -12.09
C ARG A 161 17.78 10.29 -13.29
N GLU A 162 19.01 10.19 -13.78
CA GLU A 162 19.48 10.89 -14.97
C GLU A 162 18.71 10.50 -16.24
N ARG A 163 17.98 9.38 -16.23
CA ARG A 163 17.11 8.96 -17.34
C ARG A 163 15.68 9.50 -17.20
N PHE A 164 15.30 10.11 -16.09
CA PHE A 164 13.93 10.56 -15.88
C PHE A 164 13.50 11.59 -16.93
N GLU A 165 14.37 12.53 -17.33
CA GLU A 165 14.06 13.50 -18.39
C GLU A 165 13.86 12.85 -19.78
N LEU A 166 14.45 11.67 -20.00
CA LEU A 166 14.27 10.92 -21.24
C LEU A 166 13.00 10.06 -21.20
N VAL A 167 12.70 9.48 -20.04
CA VAL A 167 11.59 8.53 -19.86
C VAL A 167 10.27 9.25 -19.62
N PHE A 168 10.25 10.31 -18.81
CA PHE A 168 9.04 11.02 -18.44
C PHE A 168 8.90 12.33 -19.19
N ASN A 169 7.69 12.58 -19.71
CA ASN A 169 7.33 13.88 -20.27
C ASN A 169 7.06 14.89 -19.14
N ARG A 170 8.15 15.38 -18.52
CA ARG A 170 8.09 16.21 -17.31
C ARG A 170 7.18 17.43 -17.47
N GLU A 171 7.33 18.19 -18.55
CA GLU A 171 6.57 19.43 -18.76
C GLU A 171 5.05 19.15 -18.77
N LEU A 172 4.63 18.08 -19.45
CA LEU A 172 3.23 17.68 -19.51
C LEU A 172 2.70 17.24 -18.15
N ILE A 173 3.46 16.40 -17.42
CA ILE A 173 3.07 15.91 -16.10
C ILE A 173 2.98 17.08 -15.10
N GLU A 174 4.02 17.92 -15.04
CA GLU A 174 4.06 19.09 -14.16
C GLU A 174 2.90 20.04 -14.43
N THR A 175 2.53 20.24 -15.69
CA THR A 175 1.41 21.10 -16.08
C THR A 175 0.09 20.59 -15.50
N GLU A 176 -0.21 19.29 -15.67
CA GLU A 176 -1.46 18.71 -15.20
C GLU A 176 -1.53 18.59 -13.67
N TYR A 177 -0.46 18.13 -13.02
CA TYR A 177 -0.43 18.09 -11.55
C TYR A 177 -0.49 19.49 -10.94
N SER A 178 0.26 20.47 -11.47
CA SER A 178 0.19 21.85 -10.99
C SER A 178 -1.19 22.46 -11.19
N ARG A 179 -1.93 22.08 -12.24
CA ARG A 179 -3.31 22.51 -12.45
C ARG A 179 -4.21 21.97 -11.34
N CYS A 180 -4.14 20.69 -11.03
CA CYS A 180 -4.92 20.09 -9.93
C CYS A 180 -4.55 20.67 -8.57
N ILE A 181 -3.25 20.76 -8.25
CA ILE A 181 -2.75 21.27 -6.97
C ILE A 181 -3.18 22.73 -6.77
N ARG A 182 -3.04 23.60 -7.78
CA ARG A 182 -3.47 25.01 -7.65
C ARG A 182 -4.99 25.17 -7.60
N ALA A 183 -5.74 24.30 -8.27
CA ALA A 183 -7.20 24.32 -8.18
C ALA A 183 -7.70 23.99 -6.77
N PHE A 184 -7.02 23.05 -6.08
CA PHE A 184 -7.35 22.70 -4.71
C PHE A 184 -6.66 23.59 -3.66
N ASN A 185 -5.51 24.20 -4.00
CA ASN A 185 -4.72 25.08 -3.13
C ASN A 185 -4.47 24.52 -1.72
N PRO A 186 -3.75 23.38 -1.59
CA PRO A 186 -3.48 22.79 -0.28
C PRO A 186 -2.41 23.57 0.51
N SER A 187 -2.56 23.61 1.83
CA SER A 187 -1.52 24.07 2.75
C SER A 187 -0.54 22.96 3.12
N VAL A 188 -0.97 21.70 3.02
CA VAL A 188 -0.15 20.51 3.28
C VAL A 188 -0.27 19.53 2.12
N ILE A 189 0.86 19.02 1.63
CA ILE A 189 0.87 17.92 0.66
C ILE A 189 1.36 16.64 1.33
N PHE A 190 0.68 15.53 1.06
CA PHE A 190 1.14 14.18 1.34
C PHE A 190 1.56 13.51 0.04
N THR A 191 2.68 12.81 0.03
CA THR A 191 3.18 12.07 -1.14
C THR A 191 4.03 10.87 -0.67
N LEU A 192 4.56 10.08 -1.59
CA LEU A 192 5.55 9.06 -1.24
C LEU A 192 6.92 9.72 -1.04
N ASP A 193 7.90 8.96 -0.56
CA ASP A 193 9.25 9.48 -0.46
C ASP A 193 9.90 9.70 -1.84
N SER A 194 10.74 10.72 -1.94
CA SER A 194 11.39 11.09 -3.21
C SER A 194 12.74 10.40 -3.40
N GLU A 195 13.16 9.51 -2.50
CA GLU A 195 14.43 8.79 -2.54
C GLU A 195 14.27 7.39 -3.13
N MET A 196 13.34 6.61 -2.58
CA MET A 196 12.98 5.26 -2.95
C MET A 196 11.58 5.15 -3.55
N GLY A 197 10.65 6.06 -3.25
CA GLY A 197 9.27 5.99 -3.76
C GLY A 197 8.51 4.78 -3.22
N GLY A 198 8.75 4.42 -1.96
CA GLY A 198 8.23 3.24 -1.29
C GLY A 198 9.01 1.95 -1.63
N TYR A 199 9.09 1.54 -2.90
CA TYR A 199 9.69 0.25 -3.30
C TYR A 199 10.56 0.32 -4.55
N GLY A 200 10.92 1.53 -4.98
CA GLY A 200 11.77 1.73 -6.13
C GLY A 200 11.01 1.92 -7.45
N HIS A 201 9.69 2.15 -7.41
CA HIS A 201 8.95 2.41 -8.64
C HIS A 201 9.31 3.81 -9.19
N PRO A 202 9.75 3.94 -10.46
CA PRO A 202 10.30 5.20 -10.96
C PRO A 202 9.27 6.33 -11.02
N GLU A 203 8.00 6.02 -11.27
CA GLU A 203 6.92 7.02 -11.24
C GLU A 203 6.68 7.60 -9.84
N HIS A 204 6.89 6.80 -8.78
CA HIS A 204 6.70 7.26 -7.41
C HIS A 204 7.79 8.27 -7.04
N VAL A 205 9.04 7.90 -7.33
CA VAL A 205 10.20 8.78 -7.14
C VAL A 205 10.05 10.06 -7.95
N PHE A 206 9.65 9.94 -9.22
CA PHE A 206 9.48 11.08 -10.13
C PHE A 206 8.40 12.04 -9.63
N ILE A 207 7.18 11.56 -9.33
CA ILE A 207 6.07 12.40 -8.87
C ILE A 207 6.40 13.05 -7.52
N SER A 208 6.97 12.28 -6.58
CA SER A 208 7.33 12.80 -5.26
C SER A 208 8.41 13.87 -5.34
N GLN A 209 9.43 13.68 -6.20
CA GLN A 209 10.46 14.71 -6.44
C GLN A 209 9.87 15.94 -7.14
N MET A 210 8.99 15.74 -8.13
CA MET A 210 8.32 16.83 -8.84
C MET A 210 7.52 17.73 -7.90
N VAL A 211 6.83 17.17 -6.90
CA VAL A 211 6.12 17.97 -5.88
C VAL A 211 7.08 18.90 -5.14
N ILE A 212 8.24 18.40 -4.72
CA ILE A 212 9.28 19.20 -4.06
C ILE A 212 9.80 20.29 -5.00
N ASP A 213 10.15 19.92 -6.24
CA ASP A 213 10.66 20.85 -7.25
C ASP A 213 9.67 22.00 -7.51
N LEU A 214 8.38 21.69 -7.66
CA LEU A 214 7.32 22.68 -7.89
C LEU A 214 7.15 23.62 -6.70
N ALA A 215 7.27 23.12 -5.47
CA ALA A 215 7.17 23.93 -4.26
C ALA A 215 8.39 24.84 -4.08
N MET A 216 9.60 24.31 -4.27
CA MET A 216 10.85 25.10 -4.24
C MET A 216 10.89 26.19 -5.32
N GLN A 217 10.30 25.92 -6.49
CA GLN A 217 10.14 26.89 -7.58
C GLN A 217 8.97 27.86 -7.37
N GLN A 218 8.26 27.78 -6.24
CA GLN A 218 7.08 28.59 -5.93
C GLN A 218 5.95 28.50 -6.97
N ARG A 219 5.88 27.37 -7.70
CA ARG A 219 4.79 27.08 -8.66
C ARG A 219 3.55 26.52 -7.97
N ILE A 220 3.74 25.96 -6.78
CA ILE A 220 2.74 25.60 -5.77
C ILE A 220 3.24 26.12 -4.42
N THR A 221 2.35 26.27 -3.43
CA THR A 221 2.71 26.92 -2.16
C THR A 221 2.21 26.16 -0.91
N PRO A 222 2.44 24.84 -0.78
CA PRO A 222 2.21 24.16 0.49
C PRO A 222 3.23 24.65 1.52
N ALA A 223 2.83 24.73 2.79
CA ALA A 223 3.73 25.03 3.90
C ALA A 223 4.54 23.80 4.35
N LEU A 224 3.95 22.62 4.20
CA LEU A 224 4.55 21.35 4.60
C LEU A 224 4.33 20.28 3.54
N ILE A 225 5.33 19.41 3.36
CA ILE A 225 5.24 18.19 2.55
C ILE A 225 5.55 17.00 3.47
N TYR A 226 4.60 16.07 3.58
CA TYR A 226 4.74 14.80 4.30
C TYR A 226 4.99 13.69 3.30
N GLN A 227 6.09 12.97 3.46
CA GLN A 227 6.43 11.84 2.62
C GLN A 227 6.29 10.55 3.42
N SER A 228 5.36 9.70 3.00
CA SER A 228 5.13 8.41 3.66
C SER A 228 6.34 7.50 3.46
N VAL A 229 6.79 6.92 4.58
CA VAL A 229 7.96 6.06 4.67
C VAL A 229 7.68 4.89 5.61
N TYR A 230 8.50 3.86 5.53
CA TYR A 230 8.60 2.83 6.57
C TYR A 230 9.74 3.16 7.53
N THR A 231 9.67 2.58 8.73
CA THR A 231 10.83 2.49 9.62
C THR A 231 11.82 1.48 9.07
N ASP A 232 13.08 1.55 9.48
CA ASP A 232 14.12 0.60 9.05
C ASP A 232 13.70 -0.86 9.26
N HIS A 233 13.16 -1.21 10.43
CA HIS A 233 12.69 -2.57 10.72
C HIS A 233 11.50 -2.98 9.84
N MET A 234 10.53 -2.09 9.63
CA MET A 234 9.39 -2.37 8.75
C MET A 234 9.86 -2.61 7.33
N GLU A 235 10.71 -1.73 6.80
CA GLU A 235 11.31 -1.84 5.49
C GLU A 235 12.01 -3.19 5.34
N GLN A 236 12.97 -3.50 6.22
CA GLN A 236 13.74 -4.73 6.15
C GLN A 236 12.83 -5.96 6.14
N THR A 237 11.94 -6.07 7.14
CA THR A 237 11.14 -7.30 7.32
C THR A 237 10.07 -7.48 6.25
N ILE A 238 9.42 -6.39 5.81
CA ILE A 238 8.39 -6.45 4.75
C ILE A 238 9.05 -6.70 3.39
N MET A 239 10.19 -6.07 3.09
CA MET A 239 10.91 -6.29 1.83
C MET A 239 11.55 -7.68 1.76
N GLU A 240 12.07 -8.22 2.86
CA GLU A 240 12.53 -9.61 2.94
C GLU A 240 11.39 -10.60 2.65
N ARG A 241 10.20 -10.37 3.21
CA ARG A 241 8.99 -11.16 2.88
C ARG A 241 8.66 -11.05 1.40
N HIS A 242 8.67 -9.84 0.83
CA HIS A 242 8.39 -9.62 -0.57
C HIS A 242 9.36 -10.40 -1.46
N ALA A 243 10.67 -10.28 -1.21
CA ALA A 243 11.73 -11.00 -1.92
C ALA A 243 11.54 -12.53 -1.84
N ALA A 244 11.24 -13.07 -0.65
CA ALA A 244 10.98 -14.49 -0.47
C ALA A 244 9.75 -14.98 -1.26
N ARG A 245 8.68 -14.16 -1.28
CA ARG A 245 7.46 -14.45 -2.05
C ARG A 245 7.72 -14.44 -3.55
N MET A 246 8.45 -13.45 -4.05
CA MET A 246 8.84 -13.36 -5.47
C MET A 246 9.67 -14.58 -5.90
N LYS A 247 10.64 -14.99 -5.08
CA LYS A 247 11.42 -16.22 -5.29
C LYS A 247 10.55 -17.47 -5.34
N SER A 248 9.53 -17.56 -4.49
CA SER A 248 8.60 -18.70 -4.48
C SER A 248 7.77 -18.83 -5.76
N TRP A 249 7.70 -17.76 -6.57
CA TRP A 249 7.00 -17.73 -7.86
C TRP A 249 7.94 -17.83 -9.06
N GLY A 250 9.24 -18.01 -8.82
CA GLY A 250 10.24 -18.13 -9.87
C GLY A 250 10.85 -16.82 -10.35
N PHE A 251 10.57 -15.70 -9.67
CA PHE A 251 11.23 -14.41 -9.93
C PHE A 251 12.53 -14.29 -9.12
N PRO A 252 13.48 -13.42 -9.51
CA PRO A 252 14.74 -13.25 -8.79
C PRO A 252 14.56 -12.79 -7.33
N GLY A 253 13.56 -11.92 -7.08
CA GLY A 253 13.31 -11.34 -5.76
C GLY A 253 14.44 -10.43 -5.28
N ASP A 254 15.08 -9.72 -6.19
CA ASP A 254 16.18 -8.77 -5.96
C ASP A 254 15.80 -7.31 -6.32
N GLU A 255 14.52 -7.06 -6.64
CA GLU A 255 14.01 -5.76 -7.08
C GLU A 255 14.33 -4.63 -6.08
N TRP A 256 14.18 -4.91 -4.77
CA TRP A 256 14.50 -3.97 -3.70
C TRP A 256 15.98 -3.57 -3.67
N GLU A 257 16.89 -4.55 -3.75
CA GLU A 257 18.34 -4.30 -3.77
C GLU A 257 18.77 -3.59 -5.06
N ASN A 258 18.17 -3.97 -6.19
CA ASN A 258 18.42 -3.31 -7.48
C ASN A 258 17.94 -1.85 -7.46
N ALA A 259 16.79 -1.56 -6.85
CA ALA A 259 16.30 -0.20 -6.69
C ALA A 259 17.22 0.65 -5.79
N LYS A 260 17.66 0.12 -4.64
CA LYS A 260 18.64 0.79 -3.77
C LYS A 260 19.93 1.13 -4.51
N ALA A 261 20.48 0.16 -5.25
CA ALA A 261 21.69 0.37 -6.05
C ALA A 261 21.47 1.39 -7.18
N THR A 262 20.31 1.36 -7.84
CA THR A 262 19.96 2.26 -8.94
C THR A 262 19.78 3.70 -8.48
N TYR A 263 19.16 3.91 -7.32
CA TYR A 263 18.94 5.25 -6.76
C TYR A 263 20.09 5.74 -5.87
N GLY A 264 21.05 4.87 -5.55
CA GLY A 264 22.20 5.22 -4.71
C GLY A 264 21.81 5.47 -3.25
N VAL A 265 20.82 4.73 -2.74
CA VAL A 265 20.25 4.89 -1.39
C VAL A 265 20.36 3.59 -0.59
N SER A 266 20.28 3.67 0.74
CA SER A 266 20.25 2.50 1.62
C SER A 266 18.86 1.94 1.88
N GLY A 267 17.82 2.70 1.55
CA GLY A 267 16.41 2.40 1.79
C GLY A 267 15.55 3.64 1.57
N MET A 268 14.34 3.65 2.14
CA MET A 268 13.56 4.86 2.34
C MET A 268 14.29 5.80 3.31
N PRO A 269 14.01 7.11 3.27
CA PRO A 269 14.57 8.03 4.24
C PRO A 269 13.93 7.83 5.61
N GLU A 270 14.70 8.09 6.67
CA GLU A 270 14.24 8.00 8.05
C GLU A 270 13.02 8.92 8.31
N PRO A 271 12.00 8.43 9.05
CA PRO A 271 10.90 9.27 9.50
C PRO A 271 11.35 10.40 10.44
N ASP A 272 10.73 11.57 10.29
CA ASP A 272 10.84 12.66 11.26
C ASP A 272 9.76 12.54 12.35
N VAL A 273 8.57 12.10 11.95
CA VAL A 273 7.39 12.00 12.82
C VAL A 273 6.60 10.72 12.60
N GLN A 274 5.81 10.36 13.61
CA GLN A 274 4.79 9.32 13.55
C GLN A 274 3.41 9.89 13.88
N ILE A 275 2.36 9.26 13.35
CA ILE A 275 0.97 9.59 13.64
C ILE A 275 0.26 8.31 14.06
N ASN A 276 -0.32 8.29 15.26
CA ASN A 276 -1.13 7.17 15.71
C ASN A 276 -2.48 7.16 14.96
N ILE A 277 -2.79 6.02 14.36
CA ILE A 277 -3.99 5.77 13.54
C ILE A 277 -4.89 4.68 14.13
N SER A 278 -4.68 4.28 15.39
CA SER A 278 -5.46 3.20 16.02
C SER A 278 -6.96 3.50 15.97
N GLY A 279 -7.35 4.75 16.20
CA GLY A 279 -8.75 5.20 16.13
C GLY A 279 -9.36 5.16 14.72
N GLU A 280 -8.53 4.99 13.68
CA GLU A 280 -8.92 4.97 12.28
C GLU A 280 -8.91 3.55 11.69
N ALA A 281 -8.68 2.53 12.51
CA ALA A 281 -8.52 1.14 12.10
C ALA A 281 -9.63 0.68 11.14
N GLY A 282 -10.90 0.89 11.52
CA GLY A 282 -12.06 0.53 10.71
C GLY A 282 -12.06 1.21 9.34
N ARG A 283 -11.90 2.54 9.31
CA ARG A 283 -11.95 3.33 8.06
C ARG A 283 -10.78 3.02 7.13
N LYS A 284 -9.57 2.88 7.68
CA LYS A 284 -8.40 2.46 6.88
C LYS A 284 -8.60 1.05 6.32
N MET A 285 -9.14 0.11 7.11
CA MET A 285 -9.43 -1.23 6.62
C MET A 285 -10.50 -1.23 5.52
N ASP A 286 -11.55 -0.42 5.67
CA ASP A 286 -12.61 -0.29 4.67
C ASP A 286 -12.06 0.28 3.35
N TYR A 287 -11.20 1.30 3.41
CA TYR A 287 -10.46 1.81 2.26
C TYR A 287 -9.60 0.75 1.57
N LEU A 288 -8.83 -0.04 2.34
CA LEU A 288 -8.01 -1.11 1.74
C LEU A 288 -8.88 -2.20 1.09
N ARG A 289 -10.08 -2.45 1.64
CA ARG A 289 -11.00 -3.50 1.18
C ARG A 289 -11.94 -3.08 0.05
N SER A 290 -12.13 -1.78 -0.18
CA SER A 290 -13.03 -1.26 -1.22
C SER A 290 -12.50 -1.46 -2.63
N TYR A 291 -11.19 -1.64 -2.80
CA TYR A 291 -10.61 -1.99 -4.09
C TYR A 291 -11.03 -3.37 -4.58
N ASN A 292 -10.95 -3.61 -5.89
CA ASN A 292 -11.21 -4.94 -6.43
C ASN A 292 -10.12 -5.91 -5.99
N LYS A 293 -10.46 -7.21 -6.03
CA LYS A 293 -9.57 -8.29 -5.56
C LYS A 293 -8.14 -8.19 -6.08
N ARG A 294 -7.97 -7.86 -7.37
CA ARG A 294 -6.66 -7.73 -8.00
C ARG A 294 -5.80 -6.69 -7.28
N GLU A 295 -6.36 -5.53 -6.95
CA GLU A 295 -5.61 -4.46 -6.32
C GLU A 295 -5.43 -4.66 -4.83
N ARG A 296 -6.32 -5.41 -4.17
CA ARG A 296 -6.06 -5.89 -2.82
C ARG A 296 -4.88 -6.87 -2.75
N GLU A 297 -4.72 -7.73 -3.76
CA GLU A 297 -3.54 -8.62 -3.87
C GLU A 297 -2.23 -7.83 -4.07
N ILE A 298 -2.30 -6.67 -4.73
CA ILE A 298 -1.17 -5.74 -4.89
C ILE A 298 -0.89 -5.03 -3.57
N LEU A 299 -1.91 -4.48 -2.92
CA LEU A 299 -1.80 -3.84 -1.61
C LEU A 299 -1.22 -4.79 -0.56
N ASP A 300 -1.50 -6.10 -0.61
CA ASP A 300 -0.92 -7.10 0.31
C ASP A 300 0.61 -7.24 0.19
N PHE A 301 1.21 -6.74 -0.88
CA PHE A 301 2.67 -6.61 -0.95
C PHE A 301 3.20 -5.50 -0.06
N PHE A 302 2.45 -4.40 0.04
CA PHE A 302 2.78 -3.24 0.84
C PHE A 302 2.31 -3.36 2.29
N ILE A 303 1.06 -3.75 2.48
CA ILE A 303 0.36 -3.85 3.76
C ILE A 303 0.13 -5.35 4.03
N PRO A 304 1.12 -6.07 4.60
CA PRO A 304 1.14 -7.52 4.61
C PRO A 304 -0.01 -8.12 5.44
N PHE A 305 -0.81 -8.98 4.82
CA PHE A 305 -1.88 -9.75 5.46
C PHE A 305 -3.08 -8.95 5.97
N PHE A 306 -3.31 -7.72 5.52
CA PHE A 306 -4.45 -6.92 6.01
C PHE A 306 -5.82 -7.61 5.80
N GLU A 307 -5.99 -8.41 4.74
CA GLU A 307 -7.23 -9.18 4.52
C GLU A 307 -7.40 -10.35 5.49
N ALA A 308 -6.31 -10.87 6.06
CA ALA A 308 -6.35 -12.00 6.99
C ALA A 308 -6.68 -11.58 8.43
N TYR A 309 -6.86 -10.28 8.69
CA TYR A 309 -7.06 -9.76 10.03
C TYR A 309 -8.29 -8.84 10.17
N PRO A 310 -9.05 -8.91 11.28
CA PRO A 310 -9.97 -7.84 11.67
C PRO A 310 -9.24 -6.50 11.79
N ALA A 311 -9.93 -5.40 11.51
CA ALA A 311 -9.36 -4.06 11.49
C ALA A 311 -8.62 -3.71 12.79
N GLU A 312 -9.31 -3.84 13.93
CA GLU A 312 -8.76 -3.53 15.25
C GLU A 312 -7.55 -4.40 15.60
N GLU A 313 -7.59 -5.69 15.24
CA GLU A 313 -6.46 -6.58 15.50
C GLU A 313 -5.24 -6.18 14.65
N TYR A 314 -5.43 -5.93 13.36
CA TYR A 314 -4.37 -5.55 12.45
C TYR A 314 -3.73 -4.21 12.84
N PHE A 315 -4.56 -3.20 13.07
CA PHE A 315 -4.11 -1.85 13.40
C PHE A 315 -3.80 -1.65 14.89
N SER A 316 -3.93 -2.68 15.72
CA SER A 316 -3.23 -2.71 17.02
C SER A 316 -1.73 -3.03 16.88
N VAL A 317 -1.32 -3.59 15.73
CA VAL A 317 0.08 -3.91 15.40
C VAL A 317 0.69 -2.82 14.53
N PHE A 318 -0.02 -2.40 13.48
CA PHE A 318 0.38 -1.31 12.58
C PHE A 318 -0.33 -0.01 12.99
N ASP A 319 -0.14 0.39 14.23
CA ASP A 319 -0.90 1.43 14.92
C ASP A 319 -0.49 2.86 14.55
N ARG A 320 0.56 3.01 13.76
CA ARG A 320 1.18 4.28 13.37
C ARG A 320 1.49 4.31 11.89
N GLU A 321 1.44 5.52 11.32
CA GLU A 321 2.00 5.85 10.01
C GLU A 321 3.16 6.82 10.20
N PHE A 322 4.20 6.68 9.36
CA PHE A 322 5.48 7.36 9.53
C PHE A 322 5.75 8.29 8.35
N PHE A 323 6.32 9.46 8.64
CA PHE A 323 6.54 10.49 7.63
C PHE A 323 7.89 11.17 7.81
N ARG A 324 8.56 11.39 6.68
CA ARG A 324 9.56 12.47 6.54
C ARG A 324 8.83 13.78 6.25
N VAL A 325 9.21 14.86 6.92
CA VAL A 325 8.55 16.17 6.82
C VAL A 325 9.50 17.22 6.24
N ILE A 326 9.11 17.81 5.12
CA ILE A 326 9.83 18.90 4.47
C ILE A 326 9.07 20.21 4.68
N ARG A 327 9.77 21.23 5.19
CA ARG A 327 9.25 22.59 5.38
C ARG A 327 9.63 23.45 4.18
N MET A 328 8.66 24.16 3.62
CA MET A 328 8.84 25.03 2.43
C MET A 328 9.10 26.49 2.78
#